data_AF-A0A973YYS8-F1
#
_entry.id   AF-A0A973YYS8-F1
#
_cell.length_a   1.000
_cell.length_b   1.000
_cell.length_c   1.000
_cell.angle_alpha   90.00
_cell.angle_beta   90.00
_cell.angle_gamma   90.00
#
_symmetry.space_group_name_H-M   'P 1'
#
loop_
_entity.id
_entity.type
_entity.pdbx_description
1 polymer ?
#
loop_
_entity_poly.entity_id
_entity_poly.type
_entity_poly.pdbx_seq_one_letter_code
_entity_poly.pdbx_strand_id
1 'polypeptide(L)'
;GEPSWPSELGDGRPGWHIECSAIALNRLGTSFDVQGGGSDLIFPHHEFSAAHAEAVTGEHPFARHYVHAGMIGLDGEKMSKSRGNLVFVSKLRAEKVDPSAVRLALFAGHYRSDRPWSAELLAEAEARLATWRLAAALPTGPSAVETVARLRDHLSDDLDTPKALAALDAWAAEALSTGGSDHTGPTLFRAAADSLLGVDV
;
A
#
# COMPACT_ATOMS: atom_id res chain seq x y z
N GLY A 1 -27.73 -11.35 24.64
CA GLY A 1 -26.96 -10.31 25.34
C GLY A 1 -25.89 -9.80 24.42
N GLU A 2 -26.26 -8.91 23.50
CA GLU A 2 -25.28 -8.12 22.73
C GLU A 2 -24.73 -6.98 23.63
N PRO A 3 -23.49 -6.54 23.43
CA PRO A 3 -22.98 -5.35 24.13
C PRO A 3 -23.80 -4.11 23.76
N SER A 4 -24.11 -3.29 24.77
CA SER A 4 -24.86 -2.04 24.63
C SER A 4 -24.28 -0.93 25.50
N TRP A 5 -24.52 0.31 25.10
CA TRP A 5 -24.19 1.53 25.82
C TRP A 5 -25.45 2.39 25.99
N PRO A 6 -25.60 3.08 27.12
CA PRO A 6 -26.74 3.96 27.35
C PRO A 6 -26.69 5.17 26.41
N SER A 7 -27.86 5.57 25.90
CA SER A 7 -28.04 6.77 25.09
C SER A 7 -29.42 7.38 25.33
N GLU A 8 -29.64 8.63 24.89
CA GLU A 8 -30.94 9.30 24.98
C GLU A 8 -32.04 8.62 24.13
N LEU A 9 -31.64 7.77 23.17
CA LEU A 9 -32.54 6.98 22.31
C LEU A 9 -32.75 5.55 22.84
N GLY A 10 -32.21 5.24 24.01
CA GLY A 10 -32.18 3.91 24.61
C GLY A 10 -30.83 3.20 24.45
N ASP A 11 -30.68 2.09 25.17
CA ASP A 11 -29.45 1.31 25.17
C ASP A 11 -29.26 0.61 23.81
N GLY A 12 -28.07 0.77 23.22
CA GLY A 12 -27.76 0.21 21.91
C GLY A 12 -26.26 0.24 21.59
N ARG A 13 -25.92 0.10 20.32
CA ARG A 13 -24.55 0.24 19.82
C ARG A 13 -24.53 0.97 18.49
N PRO A 14 -23.43 1.65 18.12
CA PRO A 14 -23.37 2.39 16.87
C PRO A 14 -23.56 1.50 15.64
N GLY A 15 -24.07 2.12 14.56
CA GLY A 15 -24.00 1.53 13.23
C GLY A 15 -22.63 1.76 12.59
N TRP A 16 -22.20 0.85 11.73
CA TRP A 16 -20.85 0.88 11.17
C TRP A 16 -20.45 2.20 10.48
N HIS A 17 -21.35 2.82 9.72
CA HIS A 17 -21.04 4.04 8.96
C HIS A 17 -20.90 5.29 9.83
N ILE A 18 -21.65 5.40 10.94
CA ILE A 18 -21.58 6.58 11.81
C ILE A 18 -20.29 6.59 12.65
N GLU A 19 -19.73 5.41 12.95
CA GLU A 19 -18.47 5.29 13.69
C GLU A 19 -17.33 6.01 12.98
N CYS A 20 -17.11 5.74 11.69
CA CYS A 20 -16.04 6.37 10.91
C CYS A 20 -16.25 7.88 10.74
N SER A 21 -17.50 8.30 10.53
CA SER A 21 -17.86 9.73 10.44
C SER A 21 -17.54 10.47 11.74
N ALA A 22 -18.00 9.95 12.88
CA ALA A 22 -17.78 10.56 14.19
C ALA A 22 -16.29 10.61 14.58
N ILE A 23 -15.53 9.54 14.32
CA ILE A 23 -14.09 9.49 14.60
C ILE A 23 -13.33 10.51 13.74
N ALA A 24 -13.60 10.55 12.43
CA ALA A 24 -12.92 11.46 11.51
C ALA A 24 -13.20 12.93 11.86
N LEU A 25 -14.46 13.30 12.09
CA LEU A 25 -14.81 14.66 12.52
C LEU A 25 -14.13 15.04 13.83
N ASN A 26 -14.07 14.13 14.80
CA ASN A 26 -13.45 14.40 16.09
C ASN A 26 -11.93 14.59 16.01
N ARG A 27 -11.25 13.95 15.05
CA ARG A 27 -9.79 13.90 14.97
C ARG A 27 -9.19 14.80 13.91
N LEU A 28 -9.87 14.94 12.78
CA LEU A 28 -9.40 15.65 11.59
C LEU A 28 -10.23 16.90 11.30
N GLY A 29 -11.45 16.98 11.83
CA GLY A 29 -12.42 18.01 11.45
C GLY A 29 -13.05 17.71 10.09
N THR A 30 -13.50 18.76 9.42
CA THR A 30 -14.15 18.73 8.11
C THR A 30 -13.17 19.01 6.98
N SER A 31 -13.50 18.56 5.76
CA SER A 31 -12.73 18.80 4.54
C SER A 31 -11.24 18.41 4.62
N PHE A 32 -10.93 17.32 5.33
CA PHE A 32 -9.59 16.74 5.39
C PHE A 32 -9.18 16.15 4.02
N ASP A 33 -7.90 15.89 3.83
CA ASP A 33 -7.36 15.67 2.48
C ASP A 33 -7.78 14.34 1.81
N VAL A 34 -7.69 13.22 2.53
CA VAL A 34 -7.87 11.88 1.92
C VAL A 34 -8.65 10.94 2.84
N GLN A 35 -9.77 10.39 2.33
CA GLN A 35 -10.47 9.23 2.90
C GLN A 35 -10.06 7.97 2.12
N GLY A 36 -9.38 7.03 2.77
CA GLY A 36 -8.83 5.81 2.16
C GLY A 36 -9.59 4.54 2.49
N GLY A 37 -9.63 3.57 1.58
CA GLY A 37 -10.23 2.25 1.83
C GLY A 37 -10.05 1.24 0.69
N GLY A 38 -10.62 0.04 0.83
CA GLY A 38 -10.82 -0.86 -0.31
C GLY A 38 -11.96 -0.38 -1.21
N SER A 39 -12.00 -0.80 -2.47
CA SER A 39 -13.07 -0.44 -3.41
C SER A 39 -14.45 -0.90 -2.96
N ASP A 40 -14.54 -1.94 -2.13
CA ASP A 40 -15.77 -2.39 -1.48
C ASP A 40 -16.32 -1.39 -0.45
N LEU A 41 -15.52 -0.41 -0.01
CA LEU A 41 -15.95 0.65 0.90
C LEU A 41 -16.49 1.89 0.18
N ILE A 42 -16.39 1.99 -1.16
CA ILE A 42 -17.00 3.09 -1.94
C ILE A 42 -18.46 3.23 -1.53
N PHE A 43 -19.22 2.15 -1.68
CA PHE A 43 -20.61 2.05 -1.26
C PHE A 43 -20.85 0.70 -0.57
N PRO A 44 -21.57 0.65 0.57
CA PRO A 44 -22.27 1.76 1.21
C PRO A 44 -21.41 2.62 2.15
N HIS A 45 -20.22 2.14 2.52
CA HIS A 45 -19.55 2.63 3.73
C HIS A 45 -19.08 4.10 3.67
N HIS A 46 -18.29 4.49 2.67
CA HIS A 46 -17.81 5.86 2.54
C HIS A 46 -18.93 6.83 2.15
N GLU A 47 -19.89 6.40 1.33
CA GLU A 47 -21.06 7.20 0.95
C GLU A 47 -21.88 7.63 2.18
N PHE A 48 -22.27 6.69 3.06
CA PHE A 48 -23.01 7.05 4.26
C PHE A 48 -22.15 7.78 5.30
N SER A 49 -20.86 7.47 5.40
CA SER A 49 -19.95 8.18 6.31
C SER A 49 -19.84 9.67 5.95
N ALA A 50 -19.73 9.96 4.64
CA ALA A 50 -19.75 11.31 4.11
C ALA A 50 -21.11 11.98 4.34
N ALA A 51 -22.20 11.34 3.93
CA ALA A 51 -23.54 11.88 4.08
C ALA A 51 -23.88 12.23 5.54
N HIS A 52 -23.49 11.39 6.51
CA HIS A 52 -23.67 11.69 7.94
C HIS A 52 -22.87 12.93 8.38
N ALA A 53 -21.61 13.04 7.95
CA ALA A 53 -20.75 14.15 8.32
C ALA A 53 -21.23 15.47 7.72
N GLU A 54 -21.58 15.46 6.43
CA GLU A 54 -22.06 16.63 5.70
C GLU A 54 -23.41 17.08 6.23
N ALA A 55 -24.30 16.15 6.59
CA ALA A 55 -25.60 16.49 7.18
C ALA A 55 -25.47 17.15 8.57
N VAL A 56 -24.54 16.70 9.42
CA VAL A 56 -24.39 17.25 10.78
C VAL A 56 -23.59 18.54 10.82
N THR A 57 -22.63 18.72 9.90
CA THR A 57 -21.75 19.90 9.87
C THR A 57 -22.24 20.99 8.92
N GLY A 58 -22.99 20.64 7.88
CA GLY A 58 -23.36 21.54 6.79
C GLY A 58 -22.20 21.85 5.84
N GLU A 59 -21.06 21.16 5.95
CA GLU A 59 -19.87 21.38 5.15
C GLU A 59 -19.68 20.28 4.09
N HIS A 60 -19.22 20.69 2.90
CA HIS A 60 -18.89 19.78 1.81
C HIS A 60 -17.60 20.24 1.11
N PRO A 61 -16.71 19.30 0.71
CA PRO A 61 -16.85 17.86 0.89
C PRO A 61 -16.41 17.39 2.28
N PHE A 62 -16.89 16.22 2.72
CA PHE A 62 -16.36 15.58 3.95
C PHE A 62 -14.86 15.30 3.85
N ALA A 63 -14.39 14.73 2.72
CA ALA A 63 -12.98 14.57 2.38
C ALA A 63 -12.70 15.11 0.97
N ARG A 64 -11.52 15.72 0.74
CA ARG A 64 -11.17 16.31 -0.56
C ARG A 64 -10.93 15.26 -1.65
N HIS A 65 -10.41 14.10 -1.26
CA HIS A 65 -10.22 12.94 -2.13
C HIS A 65 -10.68 11.66 -1.43
N TYR A 66 -11.29 10.77 -2.21
CA TYR A 66 -11.57 9.40 -1.81
C TYR A 66 -10.68 8.48 -2.62
N VAL A 67 -9.83 7.72 -1.93
CA VAL A 67 -8.79 6.88 -2.55
C VAL A 67 -9.06 5.43 -2.22
N HIS A 68 -9.40 4.65 -3.24
CA HIS A 68 -9.78 3.25 -3.06
C HIS A 68 -8.81 2.29 -3.75
N ALA A 69 -8.32 1.32 -2.99
CA ALA A 69 -7.47 0.25 -3.51
C ALA A 69 -8.30 -0.87 -4.15
N GLY A 70 -7.74 -1.50 -5.19
CA GLY A 70 -8.30 -2.70 -5.80
C GLY A 70 -8.29 -3.89 -4.84
N MET A 71 -9.14 -4.87 -5.12
CA MET A 71 -9.29 -6.08 -4.33
C MET A 71 -8.20 -7.09 -4.68
N ILE A 72 -7.64 -7.75 -3.65
CA ILE A 72 -6.73 -8.88 -3.83
C ILE A 72 -7.51 -10.20 -3.77
N GLY A 73 -7.42 -10.98 -4.85
CA GLY A 73 -8.03 -12.31 -4.96
C GLY A 73 -7.02 -13.45 -4.77
N LEU A 74 -7.49 -14.69 -4.73
CA LEU A 74 -6.67 -15.90 -4.79
C LEU A 74 -7.38 -16.93 -5.68
N ASP A 75 -6.66 -17.51 -6.64
CA ASP A 75 -7.16 -18.54 -7.58
C ASP A 75 -8.42 -18.13 -8.36
N GLY A 76 -8.47 -16.86 -8.80
CA GLY A 76 -9.62 -16.32 -9.57
C GLY A 76 -10.86 -16.01 -8.73
N GLU A 77 -10.79 -16.20 -7.40
CA GLU A 77 -11.87 -15.94 -6.47
C GLU A 77 -11.51 -14.83 -5.48
N LYS A 78 -12.51 -14.10 -4.99
CA LYS A 78 -12.30 -13.14 -3.90
C LYS A 78 -11.85 -13.90 -2.64
N MET A 79 -10.76 -13.46 -2.04
CA MET A 79 -10.28 -13.99 -0.76
C MET A 79 -11.31 -13.74 0.35
N SER A 80 -11.73 -14.80 1.06
CA SER A 80 -12.67 -14.67 2.18
C SER A 80 -12.49 -15.77 3.22
N LYS A 81 -12.79 -15.44 4.49
CA LYS A 81 -12.72 -16.41 5.59
C LYS A 81 -13.60 -17.63 5.35
N SER A 82 -14.80 -17.44 4.79
CA SER A 82 -15.78 -18.51 4.53
C SER A 82 -15.31 -19.51 3.48
N ARG A 83 -14.44 -19.11 2.55
CA ARG A 83 -13.92 -20.00 1.49
C ARG A 83 -12.60 -20.68 1.85
N GLY A 84 -12.03 -20.37 3.02
CA GLY A 84 -10.78 -20.97 3.50
C GLY A 84 -9.54 -20.64 2.65
N ASN A 85 -9.66 -19.73 1.68
CA ASN A 85 -8.64 -19.40 0.70
C ASN A 85 -7.84 -18.14 1.11
N LEU A 86 -7.60 -17.96 2.42
CA LEU A 86 -6.84 -16.82 2.93
C LEU A 86 -5.36 -17.15 3.09
N VAL A 87 -4.52 -16.35 2.44
CA VAL A 87 -3.10 -16.27 2.78
C VAL A 87 -2.93 -15.17 3.83
N PHE A 88 -2.63 -15.56 5.06
CA PHE A 88 -2.41 -14.61 6.14
C PHE A 88 -0.95 -14.15 6.17
N VAL A 89 -0.74 -12.85 6.36
CA VAL A 89 0.60 -12.28 6.58
C VAL A 89 1.32 -12.97 7.76
N SER A 90 0.59 -13.34 8.82
CA SER A 90 1.15 -14.08 9.95
C SER A 90 1.68 -15.46 9.55
N LYS A 91 1.00 -16.15 8.62
CA LYS A 91 1.43 -17.45 8.10
C LYS A 91 2.68 -17.29 7.23
N LEU A 92 2.70 -16.31 6.32
CA LEU A 92 3.88 -16.01 5.50
C LEU A 92 5.11 -15.72 6.38
N ARG A 93 4.95 -14.91 7.44
CA ARG A 93 6.05 -14.64 8.40
C ARG A 93 6.49 -15.89 9.17
N ALA A 94 5.56 -16.76 9.57
CA ALA A 94 5.89 -18.02 10.24
C ALA A 94 6.68 -18.95 9.33
N GLU A 95 6.37 -18.95 8.03
CA GLU A 95 7.07 -19.65 6.95
C GLU A 95 8.38 -18.96 6.52
N LYS A 96 8.82 -17.91 7.23
CA LYS A 96 10.06 -17.17 7.00
C LYS A 96 10.12 -16.41 5.68
N VAL A 97 8.97 -16.10 5.08
CA VAL A 97 8.90 -15.16 3.96
C VAL A 97 9.33 -13.77 4.42
N ASP A 98 10.21 -13.14 3.65
CA ASP A 98 10.71 -11.80 3.94
C ASP A 98 9.58 -10.76 3.77
N PRO A 99 9.27 -9.93 4.78
CA PRO A 99 8.25 -8.89 4.66
C PRO A 99 8.50 -7.90 3.50
N SER A 100 9.77 -7.64 3.15
CA SER A 100 10.11 -6.80 2.00
C SER A 100 9.68 -7.44 0.68
N ALA A 101 9.77 -8.77 0.56
CA ALA A 101 9.28 -9.49 -0.61
C ALA A 101 7.74 -9.43 -0.70
N VAL A 102 7.03 -9.53 0.43
CA VAL A 102 5.57 -9.34 0.46
C VAL A 102 5.19 -7.92 -0.01
N ARG A 103 5.93 -6.88 0.41
CA ARG A 103 5.71 -5.50 -0.07
C ARG A 103 5.91 -5.39 -1.57
N LEU A 104 7.03 -5.91 -2.09
CA LEU A 104 7.34 -5.88 -3.52
C LEU A 104 6.31 -6.64 -4.37
N ALA A 105 5.83 -7.78 -3.87
CA ALA A 105 4.75 -8.54 -4.52
C ALA A 105 3.46 -7.70 -4.60
N LEU A 106 3.09 -7.01 -3.53
CA LEU A 106 1.89 -6.15 -3.53
C LEU A 106 2.06 -4.91 -4.40
N PHE A 107 3.27 -4.35 -4.50
CA PHE A 107 3.58 -3.18 -5.34
C PHE A 107 3.80 -3.50 -6.82
N ALA A 108 3.92 -4.78 -7.19
CA ALA A 108 4.12 -5.18 -8.58
C ALA A 108 2.98 -4.77 -9.52
N GLY A 109 1.76 -4.60 -8.98
CA GLY A 109 0.61 -4.07 -9.70
C GLY A 109 0.16 -2.71 -9.14
N HIS A 110 -0.44 -1.89 -10.01
CA HIS A 110 -0.98 -0.59 -9.62
C HIS A 110 -2.04 -0.71 -8.52
N TYR A 111 -2.04 0.20 -7.54
CA TYR A 111 -2.87 0.03 -6.33
C TYR A 111 -4.38 -0.04 -6.60
N ARG A 112 -4.85 0.60 -7.69
CA ARG A 112 -6.26 0.61 -8.12
C ARG A 112 -6.73 -0.65 -8.84
N SER A 113 -5.82 -1.53 -9.25
CA SER A 113 -6.15 -2.71 -10.04
C SER A 113 -6.47 -3.91 -9.15
N ASP A 114 -7.64 -4.52 -9.38
CA ASP A 114 -7.95 -5.84 -8.83
C ASP A 114 -6.94 -6.86 -9.38
N ARG A 115 -6.37 -7.68 -8.49
CA ARG A 115 -5.31 -8.62 -8.88
C ARG A 115 -5.26 -9.86 -7.99
N PRO A 116 -4.85 -11.01 -8.54
CA PRO A 116 -4.62 -12.20 -7.73
C PRO A 116 -3.31 -12.08 -6.94
N TRP A 117 -3.31 -12.62 -5.73
CA TRP A 117 -2.11 -13.09 -5.07
C TRP A 117 -1.79 -14.49 -5.61
N SER A 118 -0.51 -14.78 -5.88
CA SER A 118 -0.07 -16.12 -6.27
C SER A 118 1.33 -16.43 -5.73
N ALA A 119 1.70 -17.72 -5.74
CA ALA A 119 3.04 -18.14 -5.33
C ALA A 119 4.11 -17.63 -6.31
N GLU A 120 3.79 -17.56 -7.60
CA GLU A 120 4.65 -17.03 -8.66
C GLU A 120 4.95 -15.56 -8.44
N LEU A 121 3.92 -14.76 -8.09
CA LEU A 121 4.07 -13.34 -7.77
C LEU A 121 5.03 -13.14 -6.58
N LEU A 122 4.93 -13.98 -5.55
CA LEU A 122 5.84 -13.92 -4.41
C LEU A 122 7.27 -14.32 -4.82
N ALA A 123 7.43 -15.40 -5.59
CA ALA A 123 8.74 -15.84 -6.04
C ALA A 123 9.46 -14.80 -6.92
N GLU A 124 8.72 -14.11 -7.80
CA GLU A 124 9.23 -12.99 -8.58
C GLU A 124 9.70 -11.83 -7.69
N ALA A 125 8.93 -11.51 -6.64
CA ALA A 125 9.28 -10.46 -5.69
C ALA A 125 10.51 -10.83 -4.83
N GLU A 126 10.66 -12.09 -4.44
CA GLU A 126 11.85 -12.60 -3.74
C GLU A 126 13.10 -12.52 -4.63
N ALA A 127 12.97 -12.87 -5.92
CA ALA A 127 14.06 -12.76 -6.88
C ALA A 127 14.46 -11.29 -7.13
N ARG A 128 13.49 -10.38 -7.25
CA ARG A 128 13.73 -8.93 -7.33
C ARG A 128 14.48 -8.45 -6.09
N LEU A 129 14.00 -8.79 -4.88
CA LEU A 129 14.63 -8.39 -3.63
C LEU A 129 16.08 -8.88 -3.52
N ALA A 130 16.34 -10.14 -3.89
CA ALA A 130 17.69 -10.70 -3.89
C ALA A 130 18.62 -9.94 -4.85
N THR A 131 18.13 -9.59 -6.04
CA THR A 131 18.89 -8.80 -7.02
C THR A 131 19.21 -7.40 -6.49
N TRP A 132 18.22 -6.73 -5.90
CA TRP A 132 18.42 -5.41 -5.32
C TRP A 132 19.42 -5.43 -4.17
N ARG A 133 19.37 -6.44 -3.29
CA ARG A 133 20.35 -6.65 -2.20
C ARG A 133 21.77 -6.84 -2.72
N LEU A 134 21.94 -7.62 -3.80
CA LEU A 134 23.25 -7.82 -4.42
C LEU A 134 23.80 -6.50 -4.99
N ALA A 135 22.98 -5.73 -5.72
CA ALA A 135 23.40 -4.44 -6.28
C ALA A 135 23.70 -3.42 -5.17
N ALA A 136 22.87 -3.39 -4.13
CA ALA A 136 23.02 -2.56 -2.97
C ALA A 136 24.30 -2.86 -2.17
N ALA A 137 24.78 -4.10 -2.17
CA ALA A 137 25.99 -4.49 -1.44
C ALA A 137 27.31 -4.11 -2.15
N LEU A 138 27.27 -3.63 -3.39
CA LEU A 138 28.47 -3.23 -4.12
C LEU A 138 29.19 -2.04 -3.47
N PRO A 139 30.54 -1.98 -3.53
CA PRO A 139 31.30 -0.86 -2.98
C PRO A 139 31.18 0.43 -3.82
N THR A 140 30.85 0.29 -5.11
CA THR A 140 30.59 1.37 -6.06
C THR A 140 29.52 0.92 -7.05
N GLY A 141 28.82 1.88 -7.65
CA GLY A 141 27.88 1.62 -8.74
C GLY A 141 27.70 2.86 -9.63
N PRO A 142 26.75 2.82 -10.57
CA PRO A 142 26.28 4.01 -11.27
C PRO A 142 25.70 5.02 -10.27
N SER A 143 25.69 6.31 -10.64
CA SER A 143 24.98 7.30 -9.83
C SER A 143 23.49 6.97 -9.75
N ALA A 144 22.92 7.02 -8.55
CA ALA A 144 21.50 6.75 -8.34
C ALA A 144 20.61 8.00 -8.39
N VAL A 145 21.16 9.20 -8.64
CA VAL A 145 20.42 10.48 -8.57
C VAL A 145 19.22 10.50 -9.51
N GLU A 146 19.43 10.18 -10.80
CA GLU A 146 18.36 10.13 -11.81
C GLU A 146 17.38 8.99 -11.56
N THR A 147 17.83 7.88 -10.96
CA THR A 147 16.95 6.78 -10.55
C THR A 147 16.00 7.23 -9.45
N VAL A 148 16.50 7.95 -8.45
CA VAL A 148 15.67 8.49 -7.35
C VAL A 148 14.69 9.55 -7.86
N ALA A 149 15.11 10.40 -8.80
CA ALA A 149 14.20 11.35 -9.44
C ALA A 149 13.03 10.62 -10.13
N ARG A 150 13.35 9.64 -10.99
CA ARG A 150 12.33 8.83 -11.68
C ARG A 150 11.42 8.06 -10.71
N LEU A 151 11.98 7.48 -9.65
CA LEU A 151 11.21 6.82 -8.61
C LEU A 151 10.17 7.78 -7.99
N ARG A 152 10.57 9.01 -7.64
CA ARG A 152 9.66 10.02 -7.08
C ARG A 152 8.61 10.46 -8.09
N ASP A 153 8.99 10.66 -9.35
CA ASP A 153 8.06 11.04 -10.41
C ASP A 153 6.98 9.97 -10.60
N HIS A 154 7.36 8.69 -10.67
CA HIS A 154 6.41 7.58 -10.80
C HIS A 154 5.51 7.43 -9.57
N LEU A 155 6.04 7.58 -8.36
CA LEU A 155 5.21 7.54 -7.15
C LEU A 155 4.26 8.74 -7.04
N SER A 156 4.65 9.91 -7.58
CA SER A 156 3.79 11.10 -7.58
C SER A 156 2.70 11.04 -8.65
N ASP A 157 2.87 10.20 -9.67
CA ASP A 157 1.89 9.91 -10.72
C ASP A 157 0.96 8.75 -10.29
N ASP A 158 -0.06 9.07 -9.49
CA ASP A 158 -1.07 8.12 -8.97
C ASP A 158 -0.49 6.86 -8.30
N LEU A 159 0.67 6.98 -7.64
CA LEU A 159 1.38 5.84 -7.05
C LEU A 159 1.67 4.72 -8.07
N ASP A 160 2.23 5.07 -9.24
CA ASP A 160 2.66 4.11 -10.28
C ASP A 160 3.85 3.26 -9.80
N THR A 161 3.56 2.34 -8.89
CA THR A 161 4.53 1.41 -8.34
C THR A 161 5.14 0.48 -9.39
N PRO A 162 4.43 -0.01 -10.44
CA PRO A 162 5.08 -0.77 -11.51
C PRO A 162 6.25 -0.04 -12.17
N LYS A 163 6.09 1.24 -12.55
CA LYS A 163 7.20 2.02 -13.13
C LYS A 163 8.27 2.36 -12.11
N ALA A 164 7.88 2.67 -10.86
CA ALA A 164 8.82 2.89 -9.77
C ALA A 164 9.74 1.68 -9.52
N LEU A 165 9.19 0.47 -9.49
CA LEU A 165 9.95 -0.77 -9.34
C LEU A 165 10.86 -1.00 -10.56
N ALA A 166 10.37 -0.75 -11.78
CA ALA A 166 11.17 -0.88 -12.99
C ALA A 166 12.38 0.07 -13.03
N ALA A 167 12.25 1.28 -12.48
CA ALA A 167 13.38 2.22 -12.37
C ALA A 167 14.49 1.69 -11.45
N LEU A 168 14.12 1.05 -10.33
CA LEU A 168 15.07 0.43 -9.41
C LEU A 168 15.65 -0.87 -9.99
N ASP A 169 14.84 -1.68 -10.69
CA ASP A 169 15.30 -2.86 -11.41
C ASP A 169 16.39 -2.50 -12.44
N ALA A 170 16.17 -1.42 -13.21
CA ALA A 170 17.12 -0.94 -14.21
C ALA A 170 18.46 -0.52 -13.59
N TRP A 171 18.43 0.22 -12.49
CA TRP A 171 19.66 0.62 -11.79
C TRP A 171 20.39 -0.59 -11.21
N ALA A 172 19.68 -1.53 -10.59
CA ALA A 172 20.28 -2.74 -10.04
C ALA A 172 20.95 -3.60 -11.12
N ALA A 173 20.30 -3.73 -12.29
CA ALA A 173 20.85 -4.46 -13.43
C ALA A 173 22.11 -3.77 -14.00
N GLU A 174 22.10 -2.44 -14.15
CA GLU A 174 23.26 -1.67 -14.60
C GLU A 174 24.44 -1.82 -13.65
N ALA A 175 24.19 -1.71 -12.33
CA ALA A 175 25.20 -1.84 -11.29
C ALA A 175 25.86 -3.23 -11.29
N LEU A 176 25.08 -4.30 -11.48
CA LEU A 176 25.60 -5.67 -11.49
C LEU A 176 26.28 -6.07 -12.80
N SER A 177 25.91 -5.45 -13.93
CA SER A 177 26.45 -5.82 -15.26
C SER A 177 27.61 -4.95 -15.71
N THR A 178 27.48 -3.64 -15.58
CA THR A 178 28.46 -2.65 -16.06
C THR A 178 29.24 -1.99 -14.94
N GLY A 179 28.69 -2.01 -13.71
CA GLY A 179 29.29 -1.36 -12.55
C GLY A 179 29.24 0.16 -12.65
N GLY A 180 30.10 0.81 -11.87
CA GLY A 180 30.27 2.26 -11.88
C GLY A 180 31.26 2.67 -10.79
N SER A 181 31.69 3.93 -10.80
CA SER A 181 32.70 4.46 -9.89
C SER A 181 32.13 5.30 -8.75
N ASP A 182 30.81 5.48 -8.67
CA ASP A 182 30.18 6.29 -7.62
C ASP A 182 30.05 5.46 -6.34
N HIS A 183 30.82 5.82 -5.32
CA HIS A 183 30.76 5.22 -3.98
C HIS A 183 29.44 5.50 -3.24
N THR A 184 28.71 6.54 -3.65
CA THR A 184 27.44 6.93 -3.02
C THR A 184 26.24 6.27 -3.67
N GLY A 185 26.36 5.78 -4.92
CA GLY A 185 25.28 5.17 -5.70
C GLY A 185 24.53 4.07 -4.94
N PRO A 186 25.19 2.99 -4.48
CA PRO A 186 24.55 1.92 -3.73
C PRO A 186 23.88 2.40 -2.43
N THR A 187 24.49 3.37 -1.73
CA THR A 187 23.92 3.92 -0.49
C THR A 187 22.66 4.73 -0.75
N LEU A 188 22.65 5.55 -1.80
CA LEU A 188 21.48 6.33 -2.20
C LEU A 188 20.36 5.41 -2.71
N PHE A 189 20.69 4.34 -3.45
CA PHE A 189 19.73 3.32 -3.86
C PHE A 189 19.04 2.66 -2.66
N ARG A 190 19.81 2.18 -1.66
CA ARG A 190 19.25 1.61 -0.42
C ARG A 190 18.33 2.58 0.30
N ALA A 191 18.80 3.82 0.49
CA ALA A 191 18.03 4.86 1.17
C ALA A 191 16.71 5.18 0.43
N ALA A 192 16.71 5.15 -0.92
CA ALA A 192 15.51 5.38 -1.70
C ALA A 192 14.51 4.22 -1.62
N ALA A 193 14.99 2.98 -1.69
CA ALA A 193 14.15 1.79 -1.53
C ALA A 193 13.49 1.74 -0.14
N ASP A 194 14.24 2.06 0.92
CA ASP A 194 13.70 2.12 2.27
C ASP A 194 12.74 3.32 2.46
N SER A 195 13.20 4.54 2.19
CA SER A 195 12.41 5.73 2.51
C SER A 195 11.14 5.91 1.67
N LEU A 196 11.10 5.41 0.44
CA LEU A 196 9.97 5.61 -0.47
C LEU A 196 9.10 4.36 -0.65
N LEU A 197 9.64 3.16 -0.45
CA LEU A 197 8.88 1.90 -0.57
C LEU A 197 8.81 1.10 0.74
N GLY A 198 9.63 1.42 1.75
CA GLY A 198 9.76 0.64 2.98
C GLY A 198 10.32 -0.75 2.73
N VAL A 199 11.26 -0.88 1.78
CA VAL A 199 11.89 -2.14 1.36
C VAL A 199 13.35 -2.14 1.81
N ASP A 200 13.70 -3.11 2.65
CA ASP A 200 15.05 -3.28 3.21
C ASP A 200 15.94 -4.14 2.30
N VAL A 201 16.95 -3.49 1.69
CA VAL A 201 17.86 -4.01 0.66
C VAL A 201 19.33 -3.78 1.01
#